data_AF-A0A2V9F7H1-F1
#
_entry.id   AF-A0A2V9F7H1-F1
#
_cell.length_a   1.000
_cell.length_b   1.000
_cell.length_c   1.000
_cell.angle_alpha   90.00
_cell.angle_beta   90.00
_cell.angle_gamma   90.00
#
_symmetry.space_group_name_H-M   'P 1'
#
loop_
_entity.id
_entity.type
_entity.pdbx_description
1 polymer ?
#
loop_
_entity_poly.entity_id
_entity_poly.type
_entity_poly.pdbx_seq_one_letter_code
_entity_poly.pdbx_strand_id
1 'polypeptide(L)'
;MALLKAPSKHPKTTTLQVRLEDEVRHNLDRYAEFIDANASYVVAEALKLLFRKDAEFKRWLGQDTNNHNHEQSQNEGTTKTA
;
A
#
# COMPACT_ATOMS: atom_id res chain seq x y z
N MET A 1 8.41 40.26 4.60
CA MET A 1 7.43 39.20 4.89
C MET A 1 7.91 37.92 4.24
N ALA A 2 8.22 36.88 5.01
CA ALA A 2 8.70 35.61 4.46
C ALA A 2 7.50 34.64 4.33
N LEU A 3 7.11 34.33 3.10
CA LEU A 3 6.09 33.34 2.79
C LEU A 3 6.69 31.95 3.03
N LEU A 4 6.23 31.30 4.10
CA LEU A 4 6.54 29.91 4.41
C LEU A 4 6.05 29.04 3.23
N LYS A 5 6.96 28.44 2.46
CA LYS A 5 6.58 27.52 1.37
C LYS A 5 5.80 26.36 1.98
N ALA A 6 4.61 26.08 1.45
CA ALA A 6 3.80 24.94 1.87
C ALA A 6 4.60 23.63 1.68
N PRO A 7 4.60 22.72 2.66
CA PRO A 7 5.29 21.44 2.50
C PRO A 7 4.67 20.68 1.34
N SER A 8 5.52 20.23 0.41
CA SER A 8 5.12 19.44 -0.76
C SER A 8 4.42 18.17 -0.30
N LYS A 9 3.29 17.87 -0.95
CA LYS A 9 2.48 16.65 -0.78
C LYS A 9 3.22 15.42 -1.32
N HIS A 10 4.40 15.11 -0.80
CA HIS A 10 5.08 13.88 -1.18
C HIS A 10 4.16 12.70 -0.84
N PRO A 11 3.92 11.78 -1.79
CA PRO A 11 3.20 10.55 -1.49
C PRO A 11 3.83 9.88 -0.28
N LYS A 12 3.01 9.45 0.69
CA LYS A 12 3.51 8.71 1.85
C LYS A 12 4.06 7.38 1.35
N THR A 13 5.38 7.26 1.29
CA THR A 13 6.07 6.02 0.94
C THR A 13 6.40 5.25 2.20
N THR A 14 6.11 3.96 2.21
CA THR A 14 6.48 3.04 3.30
C THR A 14 7.45 1.99 2.76
N THR A 15 8.44 1.60 3.57
CA THR A 15 9.39 0.55 3.22
C THR A 15 8.84 -0.83 3.61
N LEU A 16 9.01 -1.81 2.73
CA LEU A 16 8.66 -3.21 2.97
C LEU A 16 9.94 -4.05 2.81
N GLN A 17 10.29 -4.84 3.82
CA GLN A 17 11.38 -5.81 3.74
C GLN A 17 10.80 -7.20 3.50
N VAL A 18 11.25 -7.88 2.44
CA VAL A 18 10.76 -9.21 2.03
C VAL A 18 11.95 -10.14 1.83
N ARG A 19 11.84 -11.39 2.29
CA ARG A 19 12.78 -12.45 1.94
C ARG A 19 12.30 -13.13 0.67
N LEU A 20 13.18 -13.25 -0.31
CA LEU A 20 12.92 -13.89 -1.59
C LEU A 20 13.83 -15.10 -1.72
N GLU A 21 13.37 -16.12 -2.44
CA GLU A 21 14.23 -17.20 -2.91
C GLU A 21 15.31 -16.63 -3.84
N ASP A 22 16.48 -17.26 -3.86
CA ASP A 22 17.63 -16.78 -4.61
C ASP A 22 17.32 -16.67 -6.12
N GLU A 23 16.59 -17.64 -6.67
CA GLU A 23 16.17 -17.62 -8.08
C GLU A 23 15.23 -16.45 -8.38
N VAL A 24 14.27 -16.19 -7.50
CA VAL A 24 13.33 -15.06 -7.65
C VAL A 24 14.07 -13.74 -7.58
N ARG A 25 15.03 -13.61 -6.65
CA ARG A 25 15.88 -12.42 -6.53
C ARG A 25 16.73 -12.21 -7.79
N HIS A 26 17.34 -13.27 -8.31
CA HIS A 26 18.16 -13.21 -9.51
C HIS A 26 17.34 -12.74 -10.73
N ASN A 27 16.16 -13.32 -10.93
CA ASN A 27 15.27 -12.92 -12.03
C ASN A 27 14.74 -11.49 -11.88
N LEU A 28 14.47 -11.05 -10.64
CA LEU A 28 14.08 -9.67 -10.36
C LEU A 28 15.17 -8.68 -10.79
N ASP A 29 16.43 -8.95 -10.45
CA ASP A 29 17.56 -8.09 -10.80
C ASP A 29 17.76 -8.05 -12.34
N ARG A 30 17.67 -9.21 -13.01
CA ARG A 30 17.78 -9.30 -14.48
C ARG A 30 16.63 -8.60 -15.20
N TYR A 31 15.41 -8.71 -14.67
CA TYR A 31 14.26 -8.04 -15.24
C TYR A 31 14.35 -6.53 -15.06
N ALA A 32 14.81 -6.07 -13.89
CA ALA A 32 15.07 -4.66 -13.65
C ALA A 32 16.11 -4.10 -14.63
N GLU A 33 17.19 -4.82 -14.88
CA GLU A 33 18.20 -4.48 -15.89
C GLU A 33 17.59 -4.41 -17.30
N PHE A 34 16.77 -5.40 -17.68
CA PHE A 34 16.13 -5.47 -19.00
C PHE A 34 15.25 -4.25 -19.31
N ILE A 35 14.55 -3.70 -18.31
CA ILE A 35 13.65 -2.55 -18.48
C ILE A 35 14.29 -1.21 -18.08
N ASP A 36 15.61 -1.19 -17.81
CA ASP A 36 16.34 -0.01 -17.32
C ASP A 36 15.71 0.61 -16.07
N ALA A 37 15.39 -0.23 -15.08
CA ALA A 37 14.81 0.17 -13.81
C ALA A 37 15.53 -0.48 -12.62
N ASN A 38 15.02 -0.26 -11.42
CA ASN A 38 15.49 -0.92 -10.20
C ASN A 38 14.47 -1.94 -9.68
N ALA A 39 14.94 -2.87 -8.83
CA ALA A 39 14.11 -3.91 -8.24
C ALA A 39 12.89 -3.35 -7.47
N SER A 40 13.05 -2.24 -6.74
CA SER A 40 11.95 -1.61 -6.00
C SER A 40 10.83 -1.14 -6.92
N TYR A 41 11.17 -0.59 -8.09
CA TYR A 41 10.20 -0.17 -9.11
C TYR A 41 9.44 -1.37 -9.67
N VAL A 42 10.16 -2.44 -10.03
CA VAL A 42 9.55 -3.67 -10.54
C VAL A 42 8.58 -4.27 -9.52
N VAL A 43 8.98 -4.37 -8.26
CA VAL A 43 8.12 -4.88 -7.18
C VAL A 43 6.87 -4.02 -7.02
N ALA A 44 7.02 -2.69 -7.00
CA ALA A 44 5.89 -1.78 -6.86
C ALA A 44 4.90 -1.91 -8.04
N GLU A 45 5.39 -1.96 -9.27
CA GLU A 45 4.53 -2.13 -10.46
C GLU A 45 3.90 -3.51 -10.53
N ALA A 46 4.62 -4.57 -10.14
CA ALA A 46 4.07 -5.92 -10.06
C ALA A 46 2.92 -6.01 -9.04
N LEU A 47 3.08 -5.40 -7.86
CA LEU A 47 2.02 -5.34 -6.85
C LEU A 47 0.80 -4.55 -7.35
N LYS A 48 1.01 -3.37 -7.97
CA LYS A 48 -0.08 -2.60 -8.58
C LYS A 48 -0.82 -3.42 -9.64
N LEU A 49 -0.07 -4.13 -10.49
CA LEU A 49 -0.64 -4.95 -11.54
C LEU A 49 -1.46 -6.11 -10.96
N LEU A 50 -0.94 -6.77 -9.93
CA LEU A 50 -1.60 -7.87 -9.23
C LEU A 50 -2.92 -7.40 -8.62
N PHE A 51 -2.90 -6.35 -7.80
CA PHE A 51 -4.10 -5.80 -7.16
C PHE A 51 -5.15 -5.33 -8.17
N ARG A 52 -4.71 -4.84 -9.34
CA ARG A 52 -5.61 -4.42 -10.42
C ARG A 52 -6.20 -5.61 -11.19
N LYS A 53 -5.53 -6.77 -11.26
CA LYS A 53 -6.02 -7.92 -12.03
C LYS A 53 -6.84 -8.89 -11.21
N ASP A 54 -6.57 -9.00 -9.91
CA ASP A 54 -7.23 -9.96 -9.05
C ASP A 54 -8.67 -9.51 -8.71
N ALA A 55 -9.65 -10.19 -9.30
CA ALA A 55 -11.07 -9.91 -9.08
C ALA A 55 -11.55 -10.36 -7.70
N GLU A 56 -10.96 -11.42 -7.15
CA GLU A 56 -11.29 -11.91 -5.81
C GLU A 56 -10.79 -10.93 -4.75
N PHE A 57 -9.54 -10.50 -4.86
CA PHE A 57 -8.96 -9.46 -4.00
C PHE A 57 -9.80 -8.18 -4.00
N LYS A 58 -10.27 -7.74 -5.16
CA LYS A 58 -11.16 -6.56 -5.25
C LYS A 58 -12.52 -6.78 -4.59
N ARG A 59 -13.11 -7.97 -4.74
CA ARG A 59 -14.37 -8.31 -4.10
C ARG A 59 -14.22 -8.31 -2.58
N TRP A 60 -13.15 -8.91 -2.08
CA TRP A 60 -12.80 -8.91 -0.66
C TRP A 60 -12.58 -7.47 -0.13
N LEU A 61 -11.80 -6.66 -0.85
CA LEU A 61 -11.55 -5.26 -0.47
C LEU A 61 -12.85 -4.42 -0.40
N GLY A 62 -13.82 -4.71 -1.28
CA GLY A 62 -15.15 -4.07 -1.27
C GLY A 62 -16.11 -4.62 -0.21
N GLN A 63 -15.80 -5.76 0.41
CA GLN A 63 -16.55 -6.28 1.57
C GLN A 63 -16.11 -5.60 2.86
N ASP A 64 -14.81 -5.31 3.03
CA ASP A 64 -14.28 -4.61 4.20
C ASP A 64 -14.79 -3.18 4.36
N THR A 65 -15.09 -2.45 3.27
CA THR A 65 -15.69 -1.11 3.37
C THR A 65 -17.11 -1.11 3.92
N ASN A 66 -17.86 -2.21 3.75
CA ASN A 66 -19.17 -2.35 4.38
C ASN A 66 -19.07 -2.75 5.86
N ASN A 67 -17.99 -3.43 6.27
CA ASN A 67 -17.82 -3.91 7.64
C ASN A 67 -17.13 -2.88 8.55
N HIS A 68 -16.18 -2.08 8.03
CA HIS A 68 -15.51 -1.02 8.79
C HIS A 68 -16.44 0.11 9.27
N ASN A 69 -17.58 0.31 8.60
CA ASN A 69 -18.60 1.26 9.07
C ASN A 69 -19.39 0.74 10.28
N HIS A 70 -19.35 -0.55 10.60
CA HIS A 70 -20.12 -1.12 11.72
C HIS A 70 -19.37 -1.08 13.06
N GLU A 71 -18.03 -1.10 13.05
CA GLU A 71 -17.22 -1.10 14.28
C GLU A 71 -16.88 0.31 14.80
N GLN A 72 -17.11 1.37 14.03
CA GLN A 72 -16.81 2.74 14.48
C GLN A 72 -17.97 3.42 15.23
N SER A 73 -19.15 2.78 15.33
CA SER A 73 -20.33 3.33 16.02
C SER A 73 -20.59 2.81 17.43
N GLN A 74 -19.78 1.89 17.99
CA GLN A 74 -19.99 1.36 19.34
C GLN A 74 -19.09 1.96 20.44
N ASN A 75 -18.24 2.95 20.12
CA ASN A 75 -17.21 3.43 21.05
C ASN A 75 -17.50 4.82 21.65
N GLU A 76 -18.65 5.45 21.35
CA GLU A 76 -18.99 6.80 21.85
C GLU A 76 -20.17 6.80 22.83
N GLY A 77 -20.17 5.87 23.79
CA GLY A 77 -21.33 5.57 24.61
C GLY A 77 -21.15 5.42 26.11
N THR A 78 -20.13 5.98 26.76
CA THR A 78 -20.13 6.12 28.24
C THR A 78 -19.33 7.33 28.73
N THR A 79 -19.89 8.52 28.57
CA THR A 79 -19.73 9.61 29.56
C THR A 79 -21.08 9.81 30.23
N LYS A 80 -21.20 9.44 31.51
CA LYS A 80 -22.20 9.90 32.50
C LYS A 80 -21.79 9.35 33.87
N THR A 81 -21.12 10.17 34.69
CA THR A 81 -21.67 10.85 35.88
C THR A 81 -22.09 9.91 37.01
N ALA A 82 -21.32 9.93 38.10
CA ALA A 82 -21.77 9.90 39.49
C ALA A 82 -20.69 10.55 40.37
#